data_AF-A0A2X3K007-F1
#
_entry.id   AF-A0A2X3K007-F1
#
_cell.length_a   1.000
_cell.length_b   1.000
_cell.length_c   1.000
_cell.angle_alpha   90.00
_cell.angle_beta   90.00
_cell.angle_gamma   90.00
#
_symmetry.space_group_name_H-M   'P 1'
#
loop_
_entity.id
_entity.type
_entity.pdbx_description
1 polymer ?
#
loop_
_entity_poly.entity_id
_entity_poly.type
_entity_poly.pdbx_seq_one_letter_code
_entity_poly.pdbx_strand_id
1 'polypeptide(L)'
;MNVVILDTGCANLHSVKSAVARHGYDPVVSRDPDVVLRADKLFLPGVGTAQAAMDQLHERELIELIKGLYATGTGDLFRYATAGPSQRRE
;
A
#
# COMPACT_ATOMS: atom_id res chain seq x y z
N MET A 1 -11.46 5.08 11.71
CA MET A 1 -10.32 4.19 11.43
C MET A 1 -9.51 4.83 10.33
N ASN A 2 -8.24 5.11 10.60
CA ASN A 2 -7.32 5.78 9.69
C ASN A 2 -6.65 4.73 8.77
N VAL A 3 -7.03 4.73 7.50
CA VAL A 3 -6.44 3.85 6.48
C VAL A 3 -5.45 4.67 5.67
N VAL A 4 -4.21 4.20 5.59
CA VAL A 4 -3.18 4.82 4.76
C VAL A 4 -2.84 3.89 3.60
N ILE A 5 -2.72 4.45 2.40
CA ILE A 5 -2.15 3.77 1.24
C ILE A 5 -0.71 4.28 1.12
N LEU A 6 0.26 3.35 1.20
CA LEU A 6 1.66 3.68 1.01
C LEU A 6 1.88 4.07 -0.45
N ASP A 7 2.36 5.29 -0.69
CA ASP A 7 2.74 5.71 -2.03
C ASP A 7 4.06 5.06 -2.46
N THR A 8 3.96 3.92 -3.12
CA THR A 8 5.08 3.21 -3.75
C THR A 8 5.42 3.75 -5.14
N GLY A 9 4.67 4.74 -5.65
CA GLY A 9 4.89 5.39 -6.95
C GLY A 9 4.72 4.50 -8.20
N CYS A 10 4.31 3.24 -8.03
CA CYS A 10 4.28 2.27 -9.12
C CYS A 10 2.90 1.65 -9.36
N ALA A 11 1.95 1.93 -8.48
CA ALA A 11 0.57 1.49 -8.62
C ALA A 11 -0.34 2.66 -9.02
N ASN A 12 -1.46 2.34 -9.66
CA ASN A 12 -2.50 3.33 -9.92
C ASN A 12 -3.24 3.66 -8.61
N LEU A 13 -2.75 4.69 -7.89
CA LEU A 13 -3.31 5.14 -6.61
C LEU A 13 -4.78 5.53 -6.71
N HIS A 14 -5.24 6.01 -7.86
CA HIS A 14 -6.66 6.33 -8.07
C HIS A 14 -7.53 5.07 -7.95
N SER A 15 -7.14 3.98 -8.63
CA SER A 15 -7.85 2.70 -8.53
C SER A 15 -7.85 2.13 -7.11
N VAL A 16 -6.73 2.23 -6.40
CA VAL A 16 -6.61 1.74 -5.02
C VAL A 16 -7.48 2.56 -4.07
N LYS A 17 -7.44 3.91 -4.18
CA LYS A 17 -8.33 4.79 -3.43
C LYS A 17 -9.80 4.45 -3.69
N SER A 18 -10.20 4.26 -4.95
CA SER A 18 -11.57 3.88 -5.29
C SER A 18 -11.98 2.52 -4.74
N ALA A 19 -11.07 1.54 -4.72
CA ALA A 19 -11.34 0.21 -4.14
C ALA A 19 -11.59 0.31 -2.63
N VAL A 20 -10.75 1.06 -1.92
CA VAL A 20 -10.90 1.26 -0.47
C VAL A 20 -12.13 2.12 -0.14
N ALA A 21 -12.42 3.15 -0.94
CA ALA A 21 -13.63 3.97 -0.82
C ALA A 21 -14.93 3.17 -1.03
N ARG A 22 -14.92 2.18 -1.93
CA ARG A 22 -16.04 1.25 -2.12
C ARG A 22 -16.35 0.40 -0.87
N HIS A 23 -15.37 0.21 0.00
CA HIS A 23 -15.54 -0.47 1.27
C HIS A 23 -15.93 0.48 2.43
N GLY A 24 -16.18 1.77 2.14
CA GLY A 24 -16.64 2.74 3.13
C GLY A 24 -15.54 3.43 3.92
N TYR A 25 -14.27 3.34 3.48
CA TYR A 25 -13.14 4.01 4.11
C TYR A 25 -12.64 5.18 3.25
N ASP A 26 -12.12 6.23 3.88
CA ASP A 26 -11.45 7.33 3.16
C ASP A 26 -9.93 7.24 3.38
N PRO A 27 -9.18 6.65 2.43
CA PRO A 27 -7.76 6.41 2.62
C PRO A 27 -6.90 7.64 2.30
N VAL A 28 -5.93 7.90 3.18
CA VAL A 28 -4.89 8.89 2.93
C VAL A 28 -3.75 8.24 2.15
N VAL A 29 -3.34 8.84 1.03
CA VAL A 29 -2.12 8.41 0.33
C VAL A 29 -0.96 9.20 0.90
N SER A 30 0.04 8.51 1.45
CA SER A 30 1.25 9.13 1.97
C SER A 30 2.45 8.20 1.89
N ARG A 31 3.63 8.80 1.82
CA ARG A 31 4.94 8.14 2.00
C ARG A 31 5.68 8.66 3.23
N ASP A 32 5.06 9.58 3.96
CA ASP A 32 5.65 10.16 5.16
C ASP A 32 5.65 9.11 6.28
N PRO A 33 6.82 8.77 6.86
CA PRO A 33 6.92 7.85 7.99
C PRO A 33 5.96 8.16 9.12
N ASP A 34 5.79 9.43 9.48
CA ASP A 34 4.97 9.84 10.61
C ASP A 34 3.48 9.58 10.32
N VAL A 35 3.05 9.76 9.07
CA VAL A 35 1.66 9.46 8.66
C VAL A 35 1.43 7.96 8.61
N VAL A 36 2.38 7.20 8.09
CA VAL A 36 2.27 5.75 7.91
C VAL A 36 2.33 5.01 9.25
N LEU A 37 3.19 5.42 10.17
CA LEU A 37 3.33 4.83 11.51
C LEU A 37 2.09 5.07 12.38
N ARG A 38 1.32 6.13 12.11
CA ARG A 38 0.09 6.49 12.82
C ARG A 38 -1.17 5.90 12.18
N ALA A 39 -1.02 5.10 11.12
CA ALA A 39 -2.14 4.46 10.44
C ALA A 39 -2.68 3.30 11.28
N ASP A 40 -4.01 3.16 11.37
CA ASP A 40 -4.63 1.96 11.95
C ASP A 40 -4.51 0.78 10.98
N LYS A 41 -4.53 1.07 9.67
CA LYS A 41 -4.34 0.08 8.60
C LYS A 41 -3.47 0.67 7.49
N LEU A 42 -2.52 -0.12 7.02
CA LEU A 42 -1.66 0.25 5.89
C LEU A 42 -1.94 -0.65 4.68
N PHE A 43 -2.23 -0.01 3.55
CA PHE A 43 -2.35 -0.64 2.24
C PHE A 43 -1.04 -0.48 1.46
N LEU A 44 -0.47 -1.60 1.02
CA LEU A 44 0.68 -1.65 0.12
C LEU A 44 0.18 -1.93 -1.29
N PRO A 45 0.09 -0.92 -2.17
CA PRO A 45 -0.45 -1.13 -3.50
C PRO A 45 0.56 -1.92 -4.35
N GLY A 46 0.09 -3.01 -4.95
CA GLY A 46 0.92 -4.01 -5.61
C GLY A 46 1.44 -3.57 -6.98
N VAL A 47 2.65 -4.04 -7.32
CA VAL A 47 3.39 -3.69 -8.54
C VAL A 47 3.73 -4.94 -9.34
N GLY A 48 2.72 -5.69 -9.79
CA GLY A 48 2.96 -6.88 -10.61
C GLY A 48 3.76 -7.96 -9.86
N THR A 49 5.05 -8.11 -10.18
CA THR A 49 5.92 -9.16 -9.63
C THR A 49 6.54 -8.78 -8.28
N ALA A 50 6.88 -9.79 -7.47
CA ALA A 50 7.55 -9.57 -6.19
C ALA A 50 8.92 -8.87 -6.34
N GLN A 51 9.66 -9.16 -7.43
CA GLN A 51 10.94 -8.51 -7.70
C GLN A 51 10.78 -7.01 -7.93
N ALA A 52 9.84 -6.61 -8.80
CA ALA A 52 9.56 -5.20 -9.06
C ALA A 52 9.10 -4.47 -7.78
N ALA A 53 8.40 -5.16 -6.88
CA ALA A 53 8.06 -4.62 -5.57
C ALA A 53 9.30 -4.36 -4.72
N MET A 54 10.20 -5.34 -4.59
CA MET A 54 11.41 -5.19 -3.78
C MET A 54 12.34 -4.12 -4.34
N ASP A 55 12.54 -4.06 -5.65
CA ASP A 55 13.41 -3.06 -6.29
C ASP A 55 12.88 -1.64 -6.02
N GLN A 56 11.58 -1.42 -6.13
CA GLN A 56 10.96 -0.11 -5.86
C GLN A 56 10.98 0.28 -4.39
N LEU A 57 10.82 -0.69 -3.49
CA LEU A 57 10.97 -0.45 -2.05
C LEU A 57 12.41 -0.04 -1.70
N HIS A 58 13.41 -0.63 -2.38
CA HIS A 58 14.82 -0.25 -2.23
C HIS A 58 15.08 1.15 -2.81
N GLU A 59 14.65 1.44 -4.04
CA GLU A 59 14.85 2.74 -4.70
C GLU A 59 14.24 3.92 -3.92
N ARG A 60 13.20 3.66 -3.13
CA ARG A 60 12.45 4.68 -2.39
C ARG A 60 12.75 4.68 -0.90
N GLU A 61 13.72 3.89 -0.46
CA GLU A 61 14.14 3.76 0.94
C GLU A 61 12.98 3.36 1.89
N LEU A 62 11.98 2.66 1.36
CA LEU A 62 10.78 2.26 2.10
C LEU A 62 10.97 0.99 2.93
N ILE A 63 12.08 0.27 2.73
CA ILE A 63 12.38 -0.97 3.43
C ILE A 63 12.46 -0.77 4.94
N GLU A 64 13.17 0.26 5.40
CA GLU A 64 13.34 0.53 6.83
C GLU A 64 12.03 0.99 7.48
N LEU A 65 11.23 1.75 6.74
CA LEU A 65 9.88 2.14 7.15
C LEU A 65 8.96 0.92 7.32
N ILE A 66 8.97 -0.02 6.37
CA ILE A 66 8.19 -1.27 6.47
C ILE A 66 8.68 -2.15 7.62
N LYS A 67 9.99 -2.28 7.81
CA LYS A 67 10.57 -3.02 8.95
C LYS A 67 10.16 -2.40 10.29
N GLY A 68 10.17 -1.07 10.38
CA GLY A 68 9.74 -0.32 11.57
C GLY A 68 8.30 -0.68 11.97
N LEU A 69 7.39 -0.72 11.00
CA LEU A 69 5.98 -1.11 11.22
C LEU A 69 5.82 -2.53 11.75
N TYR A 70 6.61 -3.48 11.25
CA TYR A 70 6.61 -4.87 11.72
C TYR A 70 7.16 -4.99 13.14
N ALA A 71 8.16 -4.19 13.51
CA ALA A 71 8.76 -4.21 14.84
C ALA A 71 7.85 -3.61 15.92
N THR A 72 7.03 -2.60 15.58
CA THR A 72 6.13 -1.92 16.53
C THR A 72 4.80 -2.64 16.78
N GLY A 73 4.55 -3.78 16.14
CA GLY A 73 3.34 -4.56 16.42
C GLY A 73 2.05 -3.90 15.95
N THR A 74 2.11 -3.00 14.96
CA THR A 74 0.93 -2.49 14.23
C THR A 74 0.41 -3.61 13.32
N GLY A 75 -0.09 -4.66 13.97
CA GLY A 75 -0.57 -5.91 13.38
C GLY A 75 -1.91 -5.69 12.72
N ASP A 76 -1.88 -5.34 11.44
CA ASP A 76 -2.88 -5.71 10.45
C ASP A 76 -2.43 -5.20 9.07
N LEU A 77 -1.28 -5.71 8.60
CA LEU A 77 -0.85 -5.52 7.22
C LEU A 77 -1.73 -6.40 6.32
N PHE A 78 -2.97 -5.96 6.06
CA PHE A 78 -3.88 -6.63 5.13
C PHE A 78 -3.32 -6.52 3.71
N ARG A 79 -2.71 -7.61 3.24
CA ARG A 79 -2.24 -7.79 1.86
C ARG A 79 -3.42 -7.93 0.91
N TYR A 80 -4.02 -6.82 0.48
CA TYR A 80 -4.80 -6.81 -0.75
C TYR A 80 -3.89 -6.45 -1.93
N ALA A 81 -3.19 -7.46 -2.43
CA ALA A 81 -2.58 -7.40 -3.74
C ALA A 81 -3.70 -7.58 -4.77
N THR A 82 -4.34 -6.50 -5.22
CA THR A 82 -5.15 -6.59 -6.44
C THR A 82 -4.19 -6.65 -7.62
N ALA A 83 -3.68 -7.84 -7.91
CA ALA A 83 -3.35 -8.20 -9.28
C ALA A 83 -4.67 -8.08 -10.04
N GLY A 84 -4.83 -7.02 -10.83
CA GLY A 84 -6.00 -6.89 -11.69
C GLY A 84 -6.06 -8.13 -12.58
N PRO A 85 -7.16 -8.91 -12.57
CA PRO A 85 -7.36 -9.86 -13.63
C PRO A 85 -7.51 -9.03 -14.91
N SER A 86 -6.63 -9.31 -15.86
CA SER A 86 -6.77 -8.98 -17.26
C SER A 86 -8.12 -9.50 -17.77
N GLN A 87 -9.22 -8.80 -17.51
CA GLN A 87 -10.47 -8.96 -18.25
C GLN A 87 -10.43 -8.01 -19.44
N ARG A 88 -9.66 -8.40 -20.46
CA ARG A 88 -10.06 -8.08 -21.83
C ARG A 88 -11.36 -8.83 -22.06
N ARG A 89 -12.48 -8.10 -22.14
CA ARG A 89 -13.71 -8.60 -22.74
C ARG A 89 -13.52 -8.51 -24.25
N GLU A 90 -13.47 -9.65 -24.91
CA GLU A 90 -13.97 -9.82 -26.28
C GLU A 90 -15.39 -10.40 -26.17
#